data_AF-A0A2G6SXF3-F1
#
_entry.id   AF-A0A2G6SXF3-F1
#
_cell.length_a   1.000
_cell.length_b   1.000
_cell.length_c   1.000
_cell.angle_alpha   90.00
_cell.angle_beta   90.00
_cell.angle_gamma   90.00
#
_symmetry.space_group_name_H-M   'P 1'
#
loop_
_entity.id
_entity.type
_entity.pdbx_description
1 polymer ?
#
loop_
_entity_poly.entity_id
_entity_poly.type
_entity_poly.pdbx_seq_one_letter_code
_entity_poly.pdbx_strand_id
1 'polypeptide(L)'
;MGSITLAPSGLHPLPDMLTFLYYALMLLVGFFFYRHGQKLLNQGHRDDKGESTQGMVGPVGFLVLGAAGCYLLFALLRALARGEVPCVGKGCAGQIYTLAEQAGPYWANVFFLAWCVLAFGYALYVTLKIWFRP
;
A
#
# COMPACT_ATOMS: atom_id res chain seq x y z
N MET A 1 -37.26 28.77 -26.10
CA MET A 1 -36.01 29.53 -25.91
C MET A 1 -35.91 29.92 -24.45
N GLY A 2 -34.96 29.33 -23.74
CA GLY A 2 -34.75 29.53 -22.31
C GLY A 2 -33.44 28.87 -21.95
N SER A 3 -32.34 29.51 -22.32
CA SER A 3 -30.98 29.06 -22.02
C SER A 3 -30.77 29.14 -20.52
N ILE A 4 -30.73 27.99 -19.85
CA ILE A 4 -30.29 27.87 -18.48
C ILE A 4 -28.76 27.84 -18.54
N THR A 5 -28.16 29.02 -18.42
CA THR A 5 -26.74 29.20 -18.14
C THR A 5 -26.45 28.65 -16.75
N LEU A 6 -25.94 27.42 -16.68
CA LEU A 6 -25.32 26.87 -15.49
C LEU A 6 -24.10 27.72 -15.14
N ALA A 7 -24.22 28.48 -14.05
CA ALA A 7 -23.11 29.17 -13.42
C ALA A 7 -21.96 28.18 -13.13
N PRO A 8 -20.68 28.59 -13.28
CA PRO A 8 -19.54 27.75 -12.94
C PRO A 8 -19.52 27.60 -11.42
N SER A 9 -20.05 26.47 -10.95
CA SER A 9 -20.15 26.15 -9.53
C SER A 9 -18.84 25.53 -9.09
N GLY A 10 -18.14 26.22 -8.20
CA GLY A 10 -17.27 25.57 -7.22
C GLY A 10 -15.79 25.49 -7.58
N LEU A 11 -15.04 26.44 -7.05
CA LEU A 11 -13.67 26.22 -6.57
C LEU A 11 -13.70 24.99 -5.62
N HIS A 12 -13.09 23.86 -5.99
CA HIS A 12 -12.91 22.70 -5.12
C HIS A 12 -11.41 22.56 -4.70
N PRO A 13 -10.87 23.39 -3.79
CA PRO A 13 -9.51 23.20 -3.25
C PRO A 13 -9.43 22.13 -2.15
N LEU A 14 -10.57 21.73 -1.56
CA LEU A 14 -10.62 20.72 -0.50
C LEU A 14 -10.22 19.29 -0.92
N PRO A 15 -10.62 18.75 -2.10
CA PRO A 15 -10.20 17.42 -2.53
C PRO A 15 -8.69 17.30 -2.77
N ASP A 16 -8.03 18.36 -3.25
CA ASP A 16 -6.59 18.33 -3.52
C ASP A 16 -5.76 18.32 -2.23
N MET A 17 -6.14 19.12 -1.23
CA MET A 17 -5.47 19.13 0.07
C MET A 17 -5.64 17.80 0.80
N LEU A 18 -6.82 17.18 0.72
CA LEU A 18 -7.05 15.86 1.31
C LEU A 18 -6.28 14.76 0.58
N THR A 19 -6.21 14.83 -0.74
CA THR A 19 -5.44 13.89 -1.57
C THR A 19 -3.95 14.00 -1.28
N PHE A 20 -3.43 15.23 -1.18
CA PHE A 20 -2.05 15.49 -0.77
C PHE A 20 -1.77 14.93 0.63
N LEU A 21 -2.65 15.22 1.59
CA LEU A 21 -2.52 14.72 2.95
C LEU A 21 -2.55 13.18 3.00
N TYR A 22 -3.41 12.54 2.20
CA TYR A 22 -3.50 11.09 2.09
C TYR A 22 -2.18 10.47 1.62
N TYR A 23 -1.60 10.97 0.51
CA TYR A 23 -0.33 10.46 0.00
C TYR A 23 0.84 10.80 0.92
N ALA A 24 0.84 11.97 1.55
CA ALA A 24 1.83 12.34 2.55
C ALA A 24 1.76 11.41 3.78
N LEU A 25 0.57 11.07 4.25
CA LEU A 25 0.38 10.08 5.32
C LEU A 25 0.88 8.70 4.90
N MET A 26 0.57 8.25 3.68
CA MET A 26 1.12 6.99 3.17
C MET A 26 2.64 6.99 3.24
N LEU A 27 3.30 8.00 2.68
CA LEU A 27 4.76 8.11 2.72
C LEU A 27 5.31 8.11 4.15
N LEU A 28 4.65 8.83 5.06
CA LEU A 28 5.03 8.90 6.46
C LEU A 28 4.89 7.53 7.15
N VAL A 29 3.80 6.80 6.91
CA VAL A 29 3.63 5.42 7.39
C VAL A 29 4.75 4.53 6.87
N GLY A 30 5.11 4.65 5.58
CA GLY A 30 6.21 3.90 4.99
C GLY A 30 7.56 4.24 5.62
N PHE A 31 7.81 5.52 5.91
CA PHE A 31 9.03 5.95 6.58
C PHE A 31 9.13 5.40 8.01
N PHE A 32 8.04 5.47 8.79
CA PHE A 32 8.01 4.89 10.14
C PHE A 32 8.22 3.38 10.11
N PHE A 33 7.58 2.69 9.16
CA PHE A 33 7.71 1.25 9.00
C PHE A 33 9.12 0.84 8.58
N TYR A 34 9.72 1.56 7.63
CA TYR A 34 11.12 1.39 7.23
C TYR A 34 12.08 1.61 8.40
N ARG A 35 11.92 2.72 9.14
CA ARG A 35 12.76 3.02 10.30
C ARG A 35 12.62 1.94 11.38
N HIS A 36 11.42 1.42 11.60
CA HIS A 36 11.18 0.32 12.53
C HIS A 36 11.88 -0.96 12.08
N GLY A 37 11.73 -1.35 10.81
CA GLY A 37 12.42 -2.51 10.24
C GLY A 37 13.94 -2.40 10.30
N GLN A 38 14.50 -1.22 9.99
CA GLN A 38 15.95 -0.97 10.14
C GLN A 38 16.41 -1.06 11.59
N LYS A 39 15.61 -0.58 12.56
CA LYS A 39 15.93 -0.72 13.98
C LYS A 39 16.02 -2.19 14.38
N LEU A 40 15.07 -3.03 13.96
CA LEU A 40 15.10 -4.48 14.19
C LEU A 40 16.31 -5.15 13.50
N LEU A 41 16.63 -4.72 12.28
CA LEU A 41 17.81 -5.22 11.55
C LEU A 41 19.14 -4.79 12.16
N ASN A 42 19.17 -3.72 12.95
CA ASN A 42 20.37 -3.26 13.66
C ASN A 42 20.48 -3.84 15.08
N GLN A 43 19.38 -4.35 15.66
CA GLN A 43 19.45 -5.12 16.90
C GLN A 43 20.22 -6.43 16.67
N GLY A 44 21.03 -6.83 17.66
CA GLY A 44 21.84 -8.04 17.62
C GLY A 44 21.01 -9.34 17.63
N HIS A 45 21.67 -10.49 17.81
CA HIS A 45 20.98 -11.79 17.90
C HIS A 45 20.09 -11.90 19.16
N ARG A 46 20.50 -11.22 20.23
CA ARG A 46 19.73 -11.08 21.47
C ARG A 46 19.25 -9.64 21.62
N ASP A 47 17.97 -9.49 21.96
CA ASP A 47 17.39 -8.23 22.39
C ASP A 47 17.91 -7.85 23.80
N ASP A 48 17.65 -6.63 24.26
CA ASP A 48 18.11 -6.11 25.56
C ASP A 48 17.63 -6.96 26.77
N LYS A 49 16.62 -7.81 26.55
CA LYS A 49 16.08 -8.78 27.52
C LYS A 49 16.72 -10.17 27.45
N GLY A 50 17.67 -10.40 26.56
CA GLY A 50 18.35 -11.69 26.37
C GLY A 50 17.58 -12.73 25.54
N GLU A 51 16.42 -12.37 24.97
CA GLU A 51 15.61 -13.21 24.09
C GLU A 51 16.06 -13.08 22.63
N SER A 52 15.78 -14.09 21.79
CA SER A 52 16.10 -14.01 20.36
C SER A 52 15.29 -12.89 19.72
N THR A 53 15.93 -12.02 18.94
CA THR A 53 15.25 -10.94 18.21
C THR A 53 14.14 -11.53 17.35
N GLN A 54 12.89 -11.29 17.73
CA GLN A 54 11.74 -11.80 17.01
C GLN A 54 11.55 -10.99 15.73
N GLY A 55 11.25 -11.67 14.62
CA GLY A 55 10.99 -11.00 13.35
C GLY A 55 9.81 -10.03 13.45
N MET A 56 9.72 -9.06 12.53
CA MET A 56 8.64 -8.08 12.54
C MET A 56 7.24 -8.72 12.46
N VAL A 57 7.16 -9.93 11.91
CA VAL A 57 5.95 -10.77 11.95
C VAL A 57 6.29 -12.17 12.44
N GLY A 58 5.40 -12.74 13.27
CA GLY A 58 5.54 -14.12 13.74
C GLY A 58 5.29 -15.15 12.64
N PRO A 59 5.54 -16.46 12.87
CA PRO A 59 5.48 -17.48 11.81
C PRO A 59 4.11 -17.61 11.11
N VAL A 60 3.02 -17.53 11.87
CA VAL A 60 1.66 -17.53 11.29
C VAL A 60 1.42 -16.25 10.48
N GLY A 61 1.83 -15.10 11.02
CA GLY A 61 1.75 -13.82 10.34
C GLY A 61 2.53 -13.81 9.03
N PHE A 62 3.72 -14.44 9.01
CA PHE A 62 4.55 -14.58 7.82
C PHE A 62 3.83 -15.34 6.70
N LEU A 63 3.17 -16.46 7.01
CA LEU A 63 2.42 -17.23 6.01
C LEU A 63 1.22 -16.43 5.46
N VAL A 64 0.47 -15.77 6.35
CA VAL A 64 -0.68 -14.95 5.95
C VAL A 64 -0.25 -13.77 5.09
N LEU A 65 0.79 -13.05 5.49
CA LEU A 65 1.35 -11.92 4.72
C LEU A 65 2.00 -12.37 3.42
N GLY A 66 2.63 -13.54 3.40
CA GLY A 66 3.17 -14.16 2.20
C GLY A 66 2.07 -14.46 1.18
N ALA A 67 1.01 -15.15 1.61
CA ALA A 67 -0.13 -15.46 0.75
C ALA A 67 -0.85 -14.18 0.25
N ALA A 68 -1.13 -13.24 1.16
CA ALA A 68 -1.76 -11.97 0.81
C ALA A 68 -0.87 -11.13 -0.12
N GLY A 69 0.44 -11.05 0.16
CA GLY A 69 1.40 -10.34 -0.67
C GLY A 69 1.52 -10.93 -2.08
N CYS A 70 1.57 -12.25 -2.21
CA CYS A 70 1.56 -12.93 -3.51
C CYS A 70 0.28 -12.64 -4.29
N TYR A 71 -0.89 -12.69 -3.65
CA TYR A 71 -2.15 -12.33 -4.28
C TYR A 71 -2.18 -10.87 -4.76
N LEU A 72 -1.73 -9.94 -3.92
CA LEU A 72 -1.67 -8.52 -4.27
C LEU A 72 -0.67 -8.24 -5.41
N LEU A 73 0.48 -8.92 -5.41
CA LEU A 73 1.45 -8.83 -6.50
C LEU A 73 0.85 -9.34 -7.81
N PHE A 74 0.15 -10.48 -7.78
CA PHE A 74 -0.57 -10.99 -8.94
C PHE A 74 -1.64 -10.00 -9.42
N ALA A 75 -2.43 -9.43 -8.50
CA ALA A 75 -3.44 -8.43 -8.84
C ALA A 75 -2.82 -7.17 -9.48
N LEU A 76 -1.67 -6.71 -8.97
CA LEU A 76 -0.92 -5.59 -9.53
C LEU A 76 -0.39 -5.89 -10.94
N LEU A 77 0.24 -7.06 -11.14
CA LEU A 77 0.74 -7.47 -12.45
C LEU A 77 -0.40 -7.61 -13.46
N ARG A 78 -1.51 -8.20 -13.04
CA ARG A 78 -2.73 -8.33 -13.86
C ARG A 78 -3.28 -6.95 -14.23
N ALA A 79 -3.33 -6.02 -13.27
CA ALA A 79 -3.79 -4.66 -13.49
C ALA A 79 -2.93 -3.95 -14.54
N LEU A 80 -1.60 -4.02 -14.40
CA LEU A 80 -0.67 -3.44 -15.36
C LEU A 80 -0.78 -4.09 -16.76
N ALA A 81 -0.98 -5.41 -16.81
CA ALA A 81 -1.10 -6.13 -18.08
C ALA A 81 -2.44 -5.89 -18.81
N ARG A 82 -3.53 -5.71 -18.07
CA ARG A 82 -4.89 -5.53 -18.65
C ARG A 82 -5.34 -4.08 -18.73
N GLY A 83 -4.68 -3.16 -18.02
CA GLY A 83 -5.14 -1.77 -17.91
C GLY A 83 -6.45 -1.63 -17.13
N GLU A 84 -6.80 -2.64 -16.30
CA GLU A 84 -8.05 -2.70 -15.54
C GLU A 84 -7.75 -3.07 -14.09
N VAL A 85 -8.30 -2.31 -13.14
CA VAL A 85 -8.14 -2.57 -11.71
C VAL A 85 -9.51 -2.66 -11.07
N PRO A 86 -9.88 -3.79 -10.43
CA PRO A 86 -11.06 -3.82 -9.58
C PRO A 86 -10.79 -2.90 -8.39
N CYS A 87 -11.73 -2.01 -8.06
CA CYS A 87 -11.52 -1.11 -6.93
C CYS A 87 -11.34 -1.90 -5.62
N VAL A 88 -10.27 -1.60 -4.89
CA VAL A 88 -9.90 -2.29 -3.65
C VAL A 88 -10.14 -1.34 -2.47
N GLY A 89 -11.34 -1.38 -1.86
CA GLY A 89 -11.67 -0.54 -0.70
C GLY A 89 -13.14 -0.59 -0.26
N LYS A 90 -13.45 -0.11 0.97
CA LYS A 90 -14.80 -0.12 1.57
C LYS A 90 -15.86 0.73 0.83
N GLY A 91 -15.45 1.54 -0.14
CA GLY A 91 -16.34 2.45 -0.89
C GLY A 91 -16.74 1.97 -2.28
N CYS A 92 -16.23 0.81 -2.74
CA CYS A 92 -16.46 0.36 -4.10
C CYS A 92 -17.19 -0.97 -4.14
N ALA A 93 -18.35 -0.98 -4.79
CA ALA A 93 -19.17 -2.17 -5.00
C ALA A 93 -18.60 -3.10 -6.11
N GLY A 94 -17.28 -3.31 -6.14
CA GLY A 94 -16.64 -4.14 -7.16
C GLY A 94 -16.58 -3.52 -8.56
N GLN A 95 -16.67 -2.20 -8.67
CA GLN A 95 -16.51 -1.51 -9.96
C GLN A 95 -15.07 -1.66 -10.48
N ILE A 96 -14.95 -1.87 -11.80
CA ILE A 96 -13.68 -2.00 -12.52
C ILE A 96 -13.33 -0.63 -13.07
N TYR A 97 -12.17 -0.09 -12.68
CA TYR A 97 -11.63 1.13 -13.27
C TYR A 97 -10.68 0.78 -14.40
N THR A 98 -10.89 1.39 -15.56
CA THR A 98 -10.04 1.17 -16.73
C THR A 98 -9.12 2.37 -16.96
N LEU A 99 -7.92 2.11 -17.48
CA LEU A 99 -6.97 3.17 -17.84
C LEU A 99 -7.53 4.08 -18.94
N ALA A 100 -8.35 3.53 -19.84
CA ALA A 100 -8.91 4.26 -20.98
C ALA A 100 -10.03 5.23 -20.59
N GLU A 101 -10.88 4.88 -19.62
CA GLU A 101 -12.02 5.72 -19.23
C GLU A 101 -11.75 6.53 -17.94
N GLN A 102 -11.02 5.97 -16.97
CA GLN A 102 -10.79 6.61 -15.67
C GLN A 102 -9.31 6.51 -15.24
N ALA A 103 -8.42 7.16 -15.98
CA ALA A 103 -6.98 7.12 -15.72
C ALA A 103 -6.58 7.54 -14.27
N GLY A 104 -7.20 8.58 -13.71
CA GLY A 104 -6.91 9.04 -12.35
C GLY A 104 -7.21 7.99 -11.27
N PRO A 105 -8.46 7.54 -11.13
CA PRO A 105 -8.83 6.46 -10.21
C PRO A 105 -8.07 5.15 -10.44
N TYR A 106 -7.80 4.80 -11.70
CA TYR A 106 -6.99 3.64 -12.05
C TYR A 106 -5.59 3.72 -11.40
N TRP A 107 -4.84 4.80 -11.64
CA TRP A 107 -3.47 4.93 -11.12
C TRP A 107 -3.42 5.06 -9.59
N ALA A 108 -4.43 5.67 -8.97
CA ALA A 108 -4.53 5.71 -7.51
C ALA A 108 -4.65 4.30 -6.90
N ASN A 109 -5.48 3.43 -7.49
CA ASN A 109 -5.61 2.04 -7.04
C ASN A 109 -4.34 1.22 -7.34
N VAL A 110 -3.72 1.38 -8.51
CA VAL A 110 -2.44 0.73 -8.84
C VAL A 110 -1.35 1.14 -7.86
N PHE A 111 -1.25 2.43 -7.54
CA PHE A 111 -0.28 2.94 -6.57
C PHE A 111 -0.51 2.35 -5.17
N PHE A 112 -1.76 2.29 -4.72
CA PHE A 112 -2.10 1.68 -3.44
C PHE A 112 -1.75 0.18 -3.40
N LEU A 113 -2.06 -0.57 -4.47
CA LEU A 113 -1.68 -1.98 -4.59
C LEU A 113 -0.15 -2.16 -4.55
N ALA A 114 0.58 -1.36 -5.32
CA ALA A 114 2.04 -1.37 -5.31
C ALA A 114 2.60 -1.06 -3.91
N TRP A 115 2.01 -0.07 -3.23
CA TRP A 115 2.37 0.27 -1.87
C TRP A 115 2.17 -0.87 -0.88
N CYS A 116 1.02 -1.55 -0.92
CA CYS A 116 0.76 -2.72 -0.07
C CYS A 116 1.74 -3.86 -0.35
N VAL A 117 2.03 -4.14 -1.63
CA VAL A 117 3.02 -5.15 -2.03
C VAL A 117 4.40 -4.81 -1.47
N LEU A 118 4.84 -3.55 -1.57
CA LEU A 118 6.12 -3.11 -1.02
C LEU A 118 6.15 -3.22 0.51
N ALA A 119 5.08 -2.83 1.20
CA ALA A 119 4.99 -2.92 2.65
C ALA A 119 5.07 -4.39 3.14
N PHE A 120 4.30 -5.28 2.52
CA PHE A 120 4.33 -6.71 2.86
C PHE A 120 5.65 -7.37 2.47
N GLY A 121 6.18 -7.06 1.29
CA GLY A 121 7.49 -7.54 0.85
C GLY A 121 8.62 -7.12 1.80
N TYR A 122 8.62 -5.87 2.26
CA TYR A 122 9.58 -5.39 3.25
C TYR A 122 9.41 -6.11 4.60
N ALA A 123 8.17 -6.38 5.03
CA ALA A 123 7.92 -7.10 6.26
C ALA A 123 8.44 -8.54 6.26
N LEU A 124 8.18 -9.24 5.16
CA LEU A 124 8.70 -10.59 4.93
C LEU A 124 10.23 -10.57 4.84
N TYR A 125 10.81 -9.60 4.12
CA TYR A 125 12.26 -9.43 3.99
C TYR A 125 12.95 -9.24 5.35
N VAL A 126 12.47 -8.30 6.17
CA VAL A 126 13.04 -8.05 7.51
C VAL A 126 12.96 -9.31 8.37
N THR A 127 11.82 -10.01 8.33
CA THR A 127 11.60 -11.25 9.09
C THR A 127 12.56 -12.36 8.65
N LEU A 128 12.68 -12.62 7.34
CA LEU A 128 13.61 -13.60 6.80
C LEU A 128 15.05 -13.28 7.17
N LYS A 129 15.45 -12.01 7.07
CA LYS A 129 16.81 -11.57 7.37
C LYS A 129 17.16 -11.72 8.86
N ILE A 130 16.18 -11.62 9.76
CA ILE A 130 16.37 -11.87 11.19
C ILE A 130 16.46 -13.38 11.46
N TRP A 131 15.58 -14.18 10.86
CA TRP A 131 15.56 -15.64 11.07
C TRP A 131 16.80 -16.34 10.51
N PHE A 132 17.28 -15.89 9.36
CA PHE A 132 18.47 -16.43 8.69
C PHE A 132 19.74 -15.61 9.00
N ARG A 133 19.73 -14.80 10.05
CA ARG A 133 20.94 -14.10 10.49
C ARG A 133 21.94 -15.16 11.00
N PRO A 134 23.19 -15.15 10.53
CA PRO A 134 24.21 -16.10 11.01
C PRO A 134 24.51 -15.91 12.50
#